data_AF-A0A7X6CYM0-F1
#
_entry.id   AF-A0A7X6CYM0-F1
#
_cell.length_a   1.000
_cell.length_b   1.000
_cell.length_c   1.000
_cell.angle_alpha   90.00
_cell.angle_beta   90.00
_cell.angle_gamma   90.00
#
_symmetry.space_group_name_H-M   'P 1'
#
loop_
_entity.id
_entity.type
_entity.pdbx_description
1 polymer ?
#
loop_
_entity_poly.entity_id
_entity_poly.type
_entity_poly.pdbx_seq_one_letter_code
_entity_poly.pdbx_strand_id
1 'polypeptide(L)'
;MSTTSEDHRSRLSRRLVTLLVVLALPLTALVALASPAQAATATASFTRTTQWESGYDARWTVTNTGSTPLQGWTVTWTFPEGTSTSTLWDGTLTRDGNRYTVTNAGWNGTLAPGASTSFGFSARGTGDPIDCRVNGSPCDGGSDPTDPDPTDPDPTDPDPTDPDPTDPDPTDPTDPTDPTDPGNPGNPGDSVVTGYFTEWGVYDRNYHARNIVTSGSAERLTHINYAFGNVQNGRCTMGDAYAATDRAYTAAESVDGVADTWDQPLRGNFNQLLKLKEQYPHLKIVWSFGGWTWSGGFPDAMQDPEAFARSCFELVNDPRWEGVFDGIDLDWEYPNGCGLSCDSSGPRIFGDMMKAFRAEFGDQLVTAAITADASTGGKIDAVDYAYGAEYSDLIHVMTYDFFGAFAAQGPTAPHSPLTSYPGIPAQGFNSADAIAKLKAQGVPAEKLTLGIGFYGRGWTGVTQSAPGGSATGAAPGRYEAGIEDYKVLKERCPATGTVGGTAYAHCGTQWWSYDTPATVLSKMAWANQQGLGGAMFWELSGDTTNGELIRAIDQGLNG
;
A
#
# COMPACT_ATOMS: atom_id res chain seq x y z
N MET A 1 49.60 -76.46 6.51
CA MET A 1 49.27 -76.44 7.95
C MET A 1 48.65 -75.08 8.22
N SER A 2 47.36 -74.87 8.48
CA SER A 2 46.22 -75.73 8.80
C SER A 2 44.99 -75.24 8.02
N THR A 3 44.06 -76.14 7.73
CA THR A 3 43.09 -76.09 6.62
C THR A 3 41.72 -75.47 6.94
N THR A 4 41.02 -75.15 5.85
CA THR A 4 39.79 -74.37 5.59
C THR A 4 38.44 -75.08 5.75
N SER A 5 37.38 -74.26 5.79
CA SER A 5 36.04 -74.39 5.12
C SER A 5 34.81 -75.01 5.80
N GLU A 6 33.71 -74.23 5.75
CA GLU A 6 32.27 -74.57 5.43
C GLU A 6 31.51 -75.58 6.33
N ASP A 7 30.18 -75.63 6.52
CA ASP A 7 29.02 -75.14 5.75
C ASP A 7 27.68 -75.14 6.57
N HIS A 8 26.65 -74.60 5.93
CA HIS A 8 25.21 -74.37 6.13
C HIS A 8 24.21 -75.37 6.81
N ARG A 9 23.10 -74.75 7.31
CA ARG A 9 21.63 -75.04 7.15
C ARG A 9 20.87 -76.13 7.96
N SER A 10 19.91 -75.62 8.73
CA SER A 10 18.43 -75.87 8.67
C SER A 10 17.76 -77.01 9.47
N ARG A 11 16.48 -76.71 9.80
CA ARG A 11 15.31 -77.60 10.05
C ARG A 11 15.17 -78.18 11.46
N LEU A 12 14.12 -77.88 12.25
CA LEU A 12 12.66 -78.11 12.14
C LEU A 12 12.21 -79.24 13.09
N SER A 13 11.08 -79.00 13.77
CA SER A 13 10.07 -79.96 14.24
C SER A 13 10.15 -80.55 15.67
N ARG A 14 9.09 -80.28 16.47
CA ARG A 14 8.06 -81.25 16.96
C ARG A 14 7.04 -80.46 17.84
N ARG A 15 5.76 -80.35 17.45
CA ARG A 15 4.58 -81.25 17.68
C ARG A 15 4.18 -81.34 19.17
N LEU A 16 2.94 -81.28 19.66
CA LEU A 16 1.53 -81.17 19.20
C LEU A 16 0.69 -80.97 20.51
N VAL A 17 -0.33 -80.06 20.60
CA VAL A 17 -1.82 -80.33 20.62
C VAL A 17 -2.33 -80.97 21.95
N THR A 18 -3.36 -80.53 22.71
CA THR A 18 -4.69 -79.83 22.55
C THR A 18 -5.16 -79.43 23.98
N LEU A 19 -6.07 -78.49 24.29
CA LEU A 19 -7.50 -78.47 23.92
C LEU A 19 -8.20 -77.12 24.24
N LEU A 20 -8.88 -76.58 23.22
CA LEU A 20 -10.07 -75.72 23.12
C LEU A 20 -10.54 -74.80 24.27
N VAL A 21 -10.62 -73.50 23.96
CA VAL A 21 -11.89 -72.73 23.91
C VAL A 21 -11.83 -71.77 22.72
N VAL A 22 -12.81 -71.89 21.81
CA VAL A 22 -13.02 -71.00 20.66
C VAL A 22 -14.06 -69.96 21.06
N LEU A 23 -13.71 -68.68 20.99
CA LEU A 23 -14.61 -67.63 20.50
C LEU A 23 -13.77 -66.43 20.04
N ALA A 24 -14.08 -65.93 18.85
CA ALA A 24 -13.26 -65.05 18.04
C ALA A 24 -13.02 -63.65 18.64
N LEU A 25 -11.77 -63.17 18.59
CA LEU A 25 -11.37 -61.77 18.77
C LEU A 25 -10.90 -61.23 17.42
N PRO A 26 -11.52 -60.17 16.84
CA PRO A 26 -10.95 -59.48 15.72
C PRO A 26 -9.88 -58.47 16.19
N LEU A 27 -8.83 -58.36 15.39
CA LEU A 27 -7.84 -57.28 15.30
C LEU A 27 -8.29 -55.97 15.99
N THR A 28 -7.75 -55.66 17.17
CA THR A 28 -7.76 -54.29 17.69
C THR A 28 -6.66 -53.51 16.98
N ALA A 29 -7.04 -52.90 15.86
CA ALA A 29 -6.36 -51.70 15.40
C ALA A 29 -6.34 -50.70 16.55
N LEU A 30 -5.16 -50.16 16.89
CA LEU A 30 -5.08 -48.87 17.56
C LEU A 30 -5.69 -47.84 16.62
N VAL A 31 -7.01 -47.69 16.68
CA VAL A 31 -7.66 -46.46 16.29
C VAL A 31 -7.25 -45.49 17.39
N ALA A 32 -6.22 -44.69 17.12
CA ALA A 32 -6.11 -43.41 17.78
C ALA A 32 -7.50 -42.78 17.69
N LEU A 33 -8.13 -42.55 18.84
CA LEU A 33 -9.35 -41.76 18.92
C LEU A 33 -8.98 -40.40 18.35
N ALA A 34 -9.11 -40.24 17.03
CA ALA A 34 -9.36 -38.96 16.44
C ALA A 34 -10.57 -38.45 17.20
N SER A 35 -10.34 -37.45 18.04
CA SER A 35 -11.40 -36.57 18.50
C SER A 35 -12.31 -36.30 17.31
N PRO A 36 -13.65 -36.26 17.47
CA PRO A 36 -14.52 -35.91 16.35
C PRO A 36 -13.92 -34.69 15.70
N ALA A 37 -13.58 -34.80 14.41
CA ALA A 37 -13.07 -33.68 13.65
C ALA A 37 -14.14 -32.60 13.77
N GLN A 38 -13.94 -31.66 14.69
CA GLN A 38 -14.74 -30.46 14.75
C GLN A 38 -14.45 -29.81 13.42
N ALA A 39 -15.40 -29.88 12.49
CA ALA A 39 -15.35 -29.09 11.28
C ALA A 39 -15.05 -27.67 11.74
N ALA A 40 -13.96 -27.07 11.26
CA ALA A 40 -13.63 -25.69 11.60
C ALA A 40 -14.88 -24.85 11.26
N THR A 41 -15.50 -24.27 12.29
CA THR A 41 -16.72 -23.50 12.12
C THR A 41 -16.36 -22.21 11.41
N ALA A 42 -16.94 -21.95 10.25
CA ALA A 42 -16.75 -20.72 9.49
C ALA A 42 -18.07 -19.94 9.43
N THR A 43 -17.97 -18.62 9.41
CA THR A 43 -19.08 -17.72 9.08
C THR A 43 -18.73 -16.92 7.85
N ALA A 44 -19.73 -16.41 7.14
CA ALA A 44 -19.53 -15.48 6.03
C ALA A 44 -20.53 -14.32 6.13
N SER A 45 -20.05 -13.08 6.02
CA SER A 45 -20.90 -11.90 6.02
C SER A 45 -20.88 -11.20 4.67
N PHE A 46 -22.07 -10.79 4.22
CA PHE A 46 -22.25 -10.02 2.98
C PHE A 46 -22.30 -8.53 3.30
N THR A 47 -21.66 -7.73 2.46
CA THR A 47 -21.74 -6.27 2.55
C THR A 47 -21.73 -5.70 1.16
N ARG A 48 -22.73 -4.87 0.82
CA ARG A 48 -22.66 -4.00 -0.35
C ARG A 48 -21.62 -2.93 -0.09
N THR A 49 -20.62 -2.87 -0.96
CA THR A 49 -19.56 -1.86 -0.88
C THR A 49 -19.96 -0.60 -1.63
N THR A 50 -20.67 -0.75 -2.75
CA THR A 50 -21.22 0.35 -3.55
C THR A 50 -22.55 -0.11 -4.15
N GLN A 51 -23.48 0.81 -4.43
CA GLN A 51 -24.75 0.49 -5.09
C GLN A 51 -25.12 1.59 -6.08
N TRP A 52 -25.64 1.20 -7.23
CA TRP A 52 -26.25 2.08 -8.23
C TRP A 52 -27.61 1.53 -8.66
N GLU A 53 -28.28 2.22 -9.58
CA GLU A 53 -29.68 1.93 -9.94
C GLU A 53 -29.90 0.53 -10.51
N SER A 54 -28.90 -0.03 -11.21
CA SER A 54 -29.00 -1.30 -11.93
C SER A 54 -28.01 -2.36 -11.45
N GLY A 55 -27.32 -2.16 -10.32
CA GLY A 55 -26.28 -3.06 -9.84
C GLY A 55 -25.61 -2.58 -8.55
N TYR A 56 -24.63 -3.35 -8.08
CA TYR A 56 -23.85 -3.03 -6.90
C TYR A 56 -22.53 -3.80 -6.90
N ASP A 57 -21.50 -3.28 -6.24
CA ASP A 57 -20.37 -4.11 -5.82
C ASP A 57 -20.63 -4.58 -4.40
N ALA A 58 -20.22 -5.81 -4.13
CA ALA A 58 -20.31 -6.38 -2.81
C ALA A 58 -19.14 -7.26 -2.49
N ARG A 59 -19.01 -7.53 -1.19
CA ARG A 59 -17.96 -8.36 -0.62
C ARG A 59 -18.57 -9.40 0.30
N TRP A 60 -18.04 -10.62 0.20
CA TRP A 60 -18.18 -11.63 1.24
C TRP A 60 -16.93 -11.62 2.11
N THR A 61 -17.10 -11.65 3.43
CA THR A 61 -15.99 -11.84 4.38
C THR A 61 -16.17 -13.17 5.08
N VAL A 62 -15.26 -14.11 4.83
CA VAL A 62 -15.21 -15.43 5.45
C VAL A 62 -14.35 -15.36 6.70
N THR A 63 -14.88 -15.80 7.84
CA THR A 63 -14.16 -15.80 9.12
C THR A 63 -14.09 -17.20 9.70
N ASN A 64 -12.90 -17.64 10.09
CA ASN A 64 -12.74 -18.88 10.85
C ASN A 64 -13.07 -18.63 12.32
N THR A 65 -14.24 -19.10 12.76
CA THR A 65 -14.70 -19.01 14.15
C THR A 65 -14.33 -20.23 14.99
N GLY A 66 -13.72 -21.25 14.38
CA GLY A 66 -13.28 -22.47 15.03
C GLY A 66 -11.96 -22.30 15.79
N SER A 67 -11.55 -23.38 16.47
CA SER A 67 -10.30 -23.44 17.24
C SER A 67 -9.11 -24.03 16.47
N THR A 68 -9.32 -24.46 15.22
CA THR A 68 -8.29 -25.02 14.34
C THR A 68 -8.19 -24.23 13.03
N PRO A 69 -7.03 -24.19 12.36
CA PRO A 69 -6.90 -23.54 11.07
C PRO A 69 -7.83 -24.15 10.01
N LEU A 70 -8.59 -23.30 9.32
CA LEU A 70 -9.40 -23.67 8.18
C LEU A 70 -8.50 -23.82 6.94
N GLN A 71 -8.67 -24.92 6.19
CA GLN A 71 -7.90 -25.22 4.98
C GLN A 71 -8.83 -25.27 3.78
N GLY A 72 -8.93 -24.13 3.10
CA GLY A 72 -9.88 -23.88 2.03
C GLY A 72 -11.26 -23.46 2.56
N TRP A 73 -11.95 -22.67 1.76
CA TRP A 73 -13.32 -22.26 2.04
C TRP A 73 -14.14 -22.19 0.76
N THR A 74 -15.43 -22.42 0.90
CA THR A 74 -16.41 -22.31 -0.18
C THR A 74 -17.60 -21.51 0.32
N VAL A 75 -17.97 -20.45 -0.39
CA VAL A 75 -19.20 -19.69 -0.13
C VAL A 75 -20.17 -19.93 -1.27
N THR A 76 -21.41 -20.27 -0.93
CA THR A 76 -22.48 -20.49 -1.89
C THR A 76 -23.67 -19.62 -1.55
N TRP A 77 -24.31 -19.02 -2.54
CA TRP A 77 -25.54 -18.23 -2.35
C TRP A 77 -26.43 -18.31 -3.60
N THR A 78 -27.67 -17.87 -3.46
CA THR A 78 -28.62 -17.75 -4.57
C THR A 78 -28.95 -16.28 -4.82
N PHE A 79 -28.92 -15.84 -6.07
CA PHE A 79 -29.49 -14.53 -6.42
C PHE A 79 -30.99 -14.64 -6.75
N PRO A 80 -31.81 -13.67 -6.32
CA PRO A 80 -33.16 -13.49 -6.85
C PRO A 80 -33.13 -13.29 -8.38
N GLU A 81 -34.26 -13.56 -9.03
CA GLU A 81 -34.40 -13.32 -10.47
C GLU A 81 -34.10 -11.85 -10.82
N GLY A 82 -33.44 -11.62 -11.96
CA GLY A 82 -32.99 -10.29 -12.37
C GLY A 82 -31.66 -9.83 -11.77
N THR A 83 -31.06 -10.60 -10.86
CA THR A 83 -29.70 -10.34 -10.34
C THR A 83 -28.69 -11.40 -10.75
N SER A 84 -27.51 -10.98 -11.20
CA SER A 84 -26.43 -11.89 -11.59
C SER A 84 -25.06 -11.24 -11.45
N THR A 85 -24.02 -12.06 -11.31
CA THR A 85 -22.63 -11.63 -11.45
C THR A 85 -21.88 -12.53 -12.43
N SER A 86 -20.87 -11.97 -13.10
CA SER A 86 -19.89 -12.72 -13.90
C SER A 86 -18.45 -12.25 -13.64
N THR A 87 -18.26 -11.26 -12.77
CA THR A 87 -16.99 -10.64 -12.45
C THR A 87 -16.80 -10.70 -10.94
N LEU A 88 -15.74 -11.37 -10.52
CA LEU A 88 -15.38 -11.60 -9.14
C LEU A 88 -13.85 -11.58 -9.02
N TRP A 89 -13.34 -11.11 -7.89
CA TRP A 89 -11.93 -11.12 -7.55
C TRP A 89 -11.70 -11.90 -6.25
N ASP A 90 -10.46 -12.30 -6.00
CA ASP A 90 -10.03 -13.04 -4.80
C ASP A 90 -10.74 -14.38 -4.55
N GLY A 91 -11.29 -14.98 -5.60
CA GLY A 91 -11.90 -16.31 -5.57
C GLY A 91 -12.12 -16.88 -6.98
N THR A 92 -12.54 -18.13 -7.04
CA THR A 92 -12.91 -18.79 -8.30
C THR A 92 -14.41 -19.04 -8.32
N LEU A 93 -15.11 -18.46 -9.29
CA LEU A 93 -16.56 -18.52 -9.40
C LEU A 93 -17.03 -19.66 -10.32
N THR A 94 -18.01 -20.43 -9.84
CA THR A 94 -18.82 -21.37 -10.64
C THR A 94 -20.30 -21.07 -10.43
N ARG A 95 -21.14 -21.35 -11.45
CA ARG A 95 -22.56 -21.01 -11.47
C ARG A 95 -23.39 -22.15 -12.02
N ASP A 96 -24.52 -22.44 -11.36
CA ASP A 96 -25.59 -23.31 -11.85
C ASP A 96 -26.94 -22.62 -11.64
N GLY A 97 -27.61 -22.22 -12.73
CA GLY A 97 -28.83 -21.40 -12.65
C GLY A 97 -28.59 -20.08 -11.92
N ASN A 98 -29.31 -19.85 -10.81
CA ASN A 98 -29.11 -18.68 -9.94
C ASN A 98 -28.29 -18.98 -8.69
N ARG A 99 -27.72 -20.19 -8.58
CA ARG A 99 -26.82 -20.59 -7.49
C ARG A 99 -25.38 -20.28 -7.89
N TYR A 100 -24.70 -19.52 -7.03
CA TYR A 100 -23.32 -19.11 -7.18
C TYR A 100 -22.47 -19.83 -6.14
N THR A 101 -21.32 -20.35 -6.56
CA THR A 101 -20.36 -21.04 -5.71
C THR A 101 -18.98 -20.47 -5.94
N VAL A 102 -18.37 -19.95 -4.88
CA VAL A 102 -17.02 -19.37 -4.90
C VAL A 102 -16.12 -20.18 -4.00
N THR A 103 -14.99 -20.63 -4.53
CA THR A 103 -13.91 -21.24 -3.76
C THR A 103 -12.76 -20.25 -3.61
N ASN A 104 -11.97 -20.44 -2.55
CA ASN A 104 -10.77 -19.65 -2.31
C ASN A 104 -9.81 -19.61 -3.52
N ALA A 105 -9.14 -18.47 -3.69
CA ALA A 105 -7.96 -18.36 -4.56
C ALA A 105 -6.78 -19.13 -3.96
N GLY A 106 -5.73 -19.34 -4.75
CA GLY A 106 -4.57 -20.13 -4.34
C GLY A 106 -3.84 -19.60 -3.10
N TRP A 107 -4.02 -18.32 -2.76
CA TRP A 107 -3.30 -17.63 -1.68
C TRP A 107 -4.15 -17.33 -0.43
N ASN A 108 -5.49 -17.38 -0.49
CA ASN A 108 -6.37 -17.03 0.64
C ASN A 108 -7.14 -18.21 1.25
N GLY A 109 -6.73 -19.45 0.95
CA GLY A 109 -7.40 -20.65 1.44
C GLY A 109 -7.20 -20.95 2.93
N THR A 110 -6.05 -20.59 3.50
CA THR A 110 -5.71 -20.95 4.89
C THR A 110 -6.05 -19.83 5.86
N LEU A 111 -6.95 -20.07 6.82
CA LEU A 111 -7.33 -19.11 7.86
C LEU A 111 -7.04 -19.67 9.26
N ALA A 112 -6.19 -18.99 10.03
CA ALA A 112 -6.02 -19.29 11.45
C ALA A 112 -7.32 -19.06 12.25
N PRO A 113 -7.48 -19.65 13.45
CA PRO A 113 -8.59 -19.32 14.35
C PRO A 113 -8.73 -17.80 14.56
N GLY A 114 -9.93 -17.27 14.32
CA GLY A 114 -10.24 -15.84 14.42
C GLY A 114 -9.81 -15.00 13.21
N ALA A 115 -9.13 -15.57 12.22
CA ALA A 115 -8.74 -14.86 11.01
C ALA A 115 -9.89 -14.78 9.99
N SER A 116 -9.87 -13.73 9.18
CA SER A 116 -10.84 -13.49 8.11
C SER A 116 -10.13 -13.26 6.78
N THR A 117 -10.82 -13.58 5.69
CA THR A 117 -10.48 -13.15 4.33
C THR A 117 -11.74 -12.69 3.65
N SER A 118 -11.58 -11.94 2.56
CA SER A 118 -12.71 -11.50 1.77
C SER A 118 -12.50 -11.76 0.29
N PHE A 119 -13.60 -11.80 -0.44
CA PHE A 119 -13.63 -11.74 -1.90
C PHE A 119 -14.80 -10.85 -2.33
N GLY A 120 -14.66 -10.19 -3.47
CA GLY A 120 -15.67 -9.25 -3.95
C GLY A 120 -16.16 -9.58 -5.36
N PHE A 121 -17.29 -9.00 -5.72
CA PHE A 121 -17.90 -9.17 -7.03
C PHE A 121 -18.77 -7.97 -7.40
N SER A 122 -18.99 -7.80 -8.70
CA SER A 122 -19.95 -6.82 -9.23
C SER A 122 -21.22 -7.53 -9.66
N ALA A 123 -22.36 -7.13 -9.12
CA ALA A 123 -23.67 -7.62 -9.50
C ALA A 123 -24.37 -6.66 -10.46
N ARG A 124 -25.05 -7.23 -11.46
CA ARG A 124 -26.10 -6.59 -12.25
C ARG A 124 -27.44 -6.99 -11.66
N GLY A 125 -28.32 -6.03 -11.38
CA GLY A 125 -29.56 -6.20 -10.62
C GLY A 125 -29.41 -5.77 -9.16
N THR A 126 -30.54 -5.55 -8.48
CA THR A 126 -30.58 -4.97 -7.13
C THR A 126 -30.96 -5.97 -6.04
N GLY A 127 -31.12 -7.25 -6.36
CA GLY A 127 -31.47 -8.29 -5.39
C GLY A 127 -30.26 -8.73 -4.55
N ASP A 128 -30.45 -8.89 -3.23
CA ASP A 128 -29.41 -9.40 -2.35
C ASP A 128 -29.24 -10.92 -2.41
N PRO A 129 -28.04 -11.46 -2.11
CA PRO A 129 -27.84 -12.89 -1.91
C PRO A 129 -28.75 -13.47 -0.84
N ILE A 130 -29.41 -14.60 -1.13
CA ILE A 130 -30.18 -15.39 -0.18
C ILE A 130 -29.63 -16.82 -0.08
N ASP A 131 -30.03 -17.57 0.94
CA ASP A 131 -29.62 -18.97 1.18
C ASP A 131 -28.08 -19.15 1.18
N CYS A 132 -27.38 -18.23 1.86
CA CYS A 132 -25.92 -18.30 1.94
C CYS A 132 -25.47 -19.50 2.78
N ARG A 133 -24.53 -20.28 2.25
CA ARG A 133 -23.80 -21.31 2.99
C ARG A 133 -22.30 -21.18 2.83
N VAL A 134 -21.58 -21.29 3.94
CA VAL A 134 -20.11 -21.38 4.00
C VAL A 134 -19.72 -22.79 4.41
N ASN A 135 -18.94 -23.47 3.58
CA ASN A 135 -18.56 -24.88 3.76
C ASN A 135 -19.76 -25.82 4.03
N GLY A 136 -20.94 -25.50 3.50
CA GLY A 136 -22.18 -26.26 3.65
C GLY A 136 -23.08 -25.85 4.82
N SER A 137 -22.59 -25.03 5.76
CA SER A 137 -23.36 -24.52 6.90
C SER A 137 -23.92 -23.11 6.64
N PRO A 138 -25.04 -22.70 7.26
CA PRO A 138 -25.55 -21.33 7.17
C PRO A 138 -24.48 -20.28 7.48
N CYS A 139 -24.41 -19.23 6.67
CA CYS A 139 -23.34 -18.23 6.75
C CYS A 139 -23.31 -17.42 8.06
N ASP A 140 -24.45 -17.30 8.74
CA ASP A 140 -24.57 -16.64 10.04
C ASP A 140 -24.16 -17.54 11.23
N GLY A 141 -23.82 -18.80 10.97
CA GLY A 141 -23.50 -19.79 12.00
C GLY A 141 -24.73 -20.32 12.75
N GLY A 142 -25.94 -20.02 12.29
CA GLY A 142 -27.20 -20.54 12.82
C GLY A 142 -27.47 -21.99 12.41
N SER A 143 -28.45 -22.62 13.07
CA SER A 143 -29.06 -23.87 12.60
C SER A 143 -30.08 -23.57 11.49
N ASP A 144 -30.15 -24.42 10.45
CA ASP A 144 -31.07 -24.23 9.30
C ASP A 144 -32.49 -23.83 9.74
N PRO A 145 -33.09 -22.76 9.17
CA PRO A 145 -34.46 -22.37 9.49
C PRO A 145 -35.44 -23.40 8.92
N THR A 146 -36.36 -23.89 9.74
CA THR A 146 -37.60 -24.51 9.27
C THR A 146 -38.58 -23.41 8.85
N ASP A 147 -38.71 -23.19 7.54
CA ASP A 147 -39.86 -22.63 6.77
C ASP A 147 -40.54 -21.31 7.23
N PRO A 148 -40.63 -20.23 6.40
CA PRO A 148 -41.33 -18.99 6.76
C PRO A 148 -42.76 -18.89 6.19
N ASP A 149 -43.69 -18.33 6.99
CA ASP A 149 -45.03 -17.92 6.55
C ASP A 149 -45.04 -16.37 6.28
N PRO A 150 -45.70 -15.84 5.22
CA PRO A 150 -45.53 -14.46 4.72
C PRO A 150 -46.70 -13.50 5.03
N THR A 151 -46.60 -12.26 4.52
CA THR A 151 -47.56 -11.11 4.42
C THR A 151 -47.34 -9.98 5.44
N ASP A 152 -47.33 -8.68 5.12
CA ASP A 152 -48.12 -7.88 4.13
C ASP A 152 -47.45 -6.47 3.84
N PRO A 153 -47.86 -5.68 2.80
CA PRO A 153 -47.14 -4.54 2.18
C PRO A 153 -47.73 -3.10 2.43
N ASP A 154 -46.93 -2.06 2.04
CA ASP A 154 -47.11 -0.65 1.52
C ASP A 154 -48.46 0.15 1.69
N PRO A 155 -48.69 1.49 1.40
CA PRO A 155 -47.94 2.49 0.57
C PRO A 155 -48.06 4.05 0.87
N THR A 156 -47.28 4.87 0.12
CA THR A 156 -47.45 6.23 -0.55
C THR A 156 -48.17 7.47 0.07
N ASP A 157 -47.65 8.73 -0.18
CA ASP A 157 -48.17 9.81 -1.10
C ASP A 157 -47.35 11.16 -1.08
N PRO A 158 -47.45 12.11 -2.09
CA PRO A 158 -46.53 13.24 -2.40
C PRO A 158 -47.07 14.72 -2.37
N ASP A 159 -46.22 15.67 -2.82
CA ASP A 159 -46.48 16.94 -3.62
C ASP A 159 -46.36 18.38 -2.95
N PRO A 160 -46.37 19.55 -3.68
CA PRO A 160 -45.21 20.46 -3.91
C PRO A 160 -45.47 22.00 -3.72
N THR A 161 -44.51 22.87 -4.15
CA THR A 161 -44.60 24.25 -4.76
C THR A 161 -43.77 25.42 -4.17
N ASP A 162 -43.23 26.22 -5.12
CA ASP A 162 -42.31 27.39 -5.12
C ASP A 162 -43.04 28.76 -4.99
N PRO A 163 -42.39 29.94 -4.74
CA PRO A 163 -41.87 30.80 -5.84
C PRO A 163 -40.62 31.70 -5.54
N ASP A 164 -39.81 31.98 -6.59
CA ASP A 164 -38.82 33.08 -6.73
C ASP A 164 -39.50 34.43 -7.16
N PRO A 165 -38.94 35.65 -6.97
CA PRO A 165 -37.99 36.22 -7.96
C PRO A 165 -36.93 37.28 -7.48
N THR A 166 -35.85 37.40 -8.28
CA THR A 166 -35.09 38.61 -8.73
C THR A 166 -33.82 39.11 -8.00
N ASP A 167 -32.74 39.19 -8.80
CA ASP A 167 -31.44 39.89 -8.66
C ASP A 167 -31.47 41.26 -9.42
N PRO A 168 -30.58 42.26 -9.19
CA PRO A 168 -29.27 42.30 -9.88
C PRO A 168 -28.05 42.99 -9.17
N ASP A 169 -26.86 42.41 -9.43
CA ASP A 169 -25.52 42.99 -9.75
C ASP A 169 -24.66 43.67 -8.63
N PRO A 170 -23.31 43.50 -8.64
CA PRO A 170 -22.46 44.40 -9.46
C PRO A 170 -21.12 43.82 -10.01
N THR A 171 -20.81 44.23 -11.26
CA THR A 171 -19.51 44.77 -11.78
C THR A 171 -18.26 43.90 -11.96
N ASP A 172 -17.82 43.87 -13.22
CA ASP A 172 -16.49 43.57 -13.79
C ASP A 172 -15.40 44.58 -13.34
N PRO A 173 -14.11 44.15 -13.17
CA PRO A 173 -13.14 44.49 -14.22
C PRO A 173 -12.01 43.45 -14.49
N THR A 174 -11.77 43.24 -15.79
CA THR A 174 -10.48 43.18 -16.50
C THR A 174 -9.59 41.93 -16.39
N ASP A 175 -9.67 41.12 -17.44
CA ASP A 175 -8.59 40.33 -18.04
C ASP A 175 -7.58 41.23 -18.79
N PRO A 176 -6.27 40.92 -18.75
CA PRO A 176 -5.59 40.71 -20.02
C PRO A 176 -4.73 39.44 -20.04
N THR A 177 -5.10 38.55 -20.94
CA THR A 177 -4.31 37.48 -21.53
C THR A 177 -3.01 37.99 -22.19
N ASP A 178 -1.90 37.30 -21.91
CA ASP A 178 -0.73 37.21 -22.80
C ASP A 178 -0.30 35.73 -22.92
N PRO A 179 -0.54 35.06 -24.07
CA PRO A 179 -0.20 33.67 -24.28
C PRO A 179 1.06 33.56 -25.15
N THR A 180 2.24 33.77 -24.57
CA THR A 180 3.51 33.20 -25.07
C THR A 180 4.55 33.15 -23.94
N ASP A 181 4.56 32.09 -23.14
CA ASP A 181 5.76 31.67 -22.43
C ASP A 181 5.93 30.14 -22.53
N PRO A 182 6.87 29.64 -23.36
CA PRO A 182 7.15 28.23 -23.45
C PRO A 182 7.96 27.83 -22.22
N GLY A 183 7.28 27.23 -21.23
CA GLY A 183 7.87 26.39 -20.18
C GLY A 183 9.19 26.91 -19.62
N ASN A 184 9.13 27.76 -18.60
CA ASN A 184 10.27 27.98 -17.73
C ASN A 184 10.48 26.68 -16.92
N PRO A 185 11.55 25.89 -17.13
CA PRO A 185 12.01 25.01 -16.07
C PRO A 185 12.35 25.94 -14.89
N GLY A 186 11.90 25.61 -13.68
CA GLY A 186 12.22 26.38 -12.47
C GLY A 186 13.68 26.83 -12.51
N ASN A 187 13.93 28.09 -12.13
CA ASN A 187 15.26 28.68 -12.25
C ASN A 187 16.30 27.70 -11.66
N PRO A 188 17.50 27.57 -12.26
CA PRO A 188 18.59 26.83 -11.64
C PRO A 188 18.88 27.44 -10.25
N GLY A 189 18.35 26.83 -9.18
CA GLY A 189 18.40 27.39 -7.83
C GLY A 189 17.18 27.13 -6.93
N ASP A 190 16.02 26.73 -7.47
CA ASP A 190 14.83 26.47 -6.65
C ASP A 190 14.81 25.03 -6.10
N SER A 191 14.54 24.85 -4.81
CA SER A 191 14.53 23.54 -4.17
C SER A 191 13.30 22.73 -4.58
N VAL A 192 13.49 21.44 -4.87
CA VAL A 192 12.41 20.51 -5.20
C VAL A 192 11.64 20.11 -3.95
N VAL A 193 10.31 20.19 -4.03
CA VAL A 193 9.36 19.62 -3.06
C VAL A 193 8.51 18.57 -3.78
N THR A 194 8.77 17.29 -3.47
CA THR A 194 8.07 16.14 -4.04
C THR A 194 7.12 15.50 -3.01
N GLY A 195 5.84 15.34 -3.36
CA GLY A 195 4.86 14.63 -2.52
C GLY A 195 4.38 13.34 -3.17
N TYR A 196 4.31 12.25 -2.41
CA TYR A 196 3.67 11.00 -2.88
C TYR A 196 2.15 11.07 -2.72
N PHE A 197 1.42 10.85 -3.81
CA PHE A 197 -0.03 10.68 -3.84
C PHE A 197 -0.38 9.21 -4.04
N THR A 198 -1.02 8.60 -3.05
CA THR A 198 -1.31 7.16 -3.06
C THR A 198 -2.60 6.84 -3.80
N GLU A 199 -2.54 5.89 -4.73
CA GLU A 199 -3.64 5.41 -5.58
C GLU A 199 -4.82 4.95 -4.72
N TRP A 200 -4.54 4.22 -3.65
CA TRP A 200 -5.54 3.70 -2.72
C TRP A 200 -6.08 4.76 -1.73
N GLY A 201 -5.52 5.98 -1.74
CA GLY A 201 -5.95 7.08 -0.87
C GLY A 201 -7.43 7.45 -1.04
N VAL A 202 -7.99 7.20 -2.23
CA VAL A 202 -9.37 7.55 -2.60
C VAL A 202 -10.45 6.69 -1.93
N TYR A 203 -10.06 5.58 -1.29
CA TYR A 203 -10.96 4.65 -0.62
C TYR A 203 -11.15 5.02 0.86
N ASP A 204 -10.77 4.15 1.79
CA ASP A 204 -11.00 4.32 3.24
C ASP A 204 -10.28 5.54 3.84
N ARG A 205 -9.22 6.02 3.17
CA ARG A 205 -8.52 7.27 3.51
C ARG A 205 -9.30 8.51 3.08
N ASN A 206 -10.17 8.39 2.07
CA ASN A 206 -10.97 9.44 1.48
C ASN A 206 -10.13 10.70 1.17
N TYR A 207 -8.94 10.49 0.60
CA TYR A 207 -8.02 11.53 0.18
C TYR A 207 -7.92 11.54 -1.34
N HIS A 208 -8.28 12.68 -1.91
CA HIS A 208 -8.44 12.92 -3.35
C HIS A 208 -7.45 14.00 -3.80
N ALA A 209 -7.19 14.11 -5.11
CA ALA A 209 -6.34 15.19 -5.63
C ALA A 209 -6.88 16.60 -5.26
N ARG A 210 -8.21 16.75 -5.11
CA ARG A 210 -8.83 17.98 -4.58
C ARG A 210 -8.29 18.38 -3.21
N ASN A 211 -7.92 17.43 -2.36
CA ASN A 211 -7.37 17.73 -1.04
C ASN A 211 -6.01 18.44 -1.13
N ILE A 212 -5.24 18.23 -2.20
CA ILE A 212 -3.98 18.94 -2.47
C ILE A 212 -4.26 20.44 -2.71
N VAL A 213 -5.39 20.75 -3.36
CA VAL A 213 -5.86 22.14 -3.55
C VAL A 213 -6.39 22.71 -2.24
N THR A 214 -7.31 22.02 -1.57
CA THR A 214 -8.01 22.60 -0.40
C THR A 214 -7.11 22.75 0.82
N SER A 215 -6.00 22.02 0.92
CA SER A 215 -4.98 22.24 1.94
C SER A 215 -4.02 23.39 1.60
N GLY A 216 -4.01 23.88 0.36
CA GLY A 216 -2.96 24.77 -0.14
C GLY A 216 -1.64 24.06 -0.42
N SER A 217 -1.61 22.72 -0.49
CA SER A 217 -0.40 21.98 -0.82
C SER A 217 0.04 22.21 -2.27
N ALA A 218 -0.89 22.42 -3.19
CA ALA A 218 -0.61 22.56 -4.63
C ALA A 218 0.36 23.71 -4.96
N GLU A 219 0.25 24.84 -4.27
CA GLU A 219 1.13 26.01 -4.43
C GLU A 219 2.58 25.75 -4.02
N ARG A 220 2.80 24.73 -3.19
CA ARG A 220 4.07 24.45 -2.50
C ARG A 220 4.78 23.22 -3.05
N LEU A 221 4.03 22.38 -3.74
CA LEU A 221 4.57 21.25 -4.48
C LEU A 221 5.25 21.75 -5.74
N THR A 222 6.33 21.08 -6.09
CA THR A 222 6.94 21.15 -7.42
C THR A 222 6.66 19.87 -8.19
N HIS A 223 6.65 18.73 -7.49
CA HIS A 223 6.49 17.41 -8.07
C HIS A 223 5.47 16.58 -7.28
N ILE A 224 4.72 15.73 -7.98
CA ILE A 224 3.88 14.69 -7.40
C ILE A 224 4.31 13.33 -7.96
N ASN A 225 4.56 12.38 -7.07
CA ASN A 225 4.76 10.98 -7.45
C ASN A 225 3.43 10.25 -7.26
N TYR A 226 2.80 9.80 -8.36
CA TYR A 226 1.61 8.95 -8.29
C TYR A 226 2.02 7.52 -7.97
N ALA A 227 1.62 7.02 -6.80
CA ALA A 227 2.06 5.75 -6.24
C ALA A 227 0.91 4.74 -6.18
N PHE A 228 0.98 3.55 -6.78
CA PHE A 228 2.07 3.03 -7.58
C PHE A 228 1.54 2.36 -8.86
N GLY A 229 2.37 2.31 -9.88
CA GLY A 229 2.29 1.28 -10.91
C GLY A 229 3.03 0.01 -10.44
N ASN A 230 2.70 -1.12 -11.04
CA ASN A 230 3.27 -2.42 -10.71
C ASN A 230 4.34 -2.83 -11.74
N VAL A 231 5.23 -3.76 -11.37
CA VAL A 231 6.20 -4.39 -12.25
C VAL A 231 5.88 -5.87 -12.35
N GLN A 232 5.37 -6.31 -13.49
CA GLN A 232 4.92 -7.69 -13.70
C GLN A 232 5.34 -8.21 -15.06
N ASN A 233 5.79 -9.47 -15.10
CA ASN A 233 6.19 -10.15 -16.35
C ASN A 233 7.20 -9.34 -17.18
N GLY A 234 8.15 -8.70 -16.49
CA GLY A 234 9.18 -7.87 -17.08
C GLY A 234 8.73 -6.52 -17.64
N ARG A 235 7.54 -6.03 -17.25
CA ARG A 235 6.95 -4.79 -17.78
C ARG A 235 6.31 -3.95 -16.68
N CYS A 236 6.19 -2.65 -16.94
CA CYS A 236 5.30 -1.79 -16.16
C CYS A 236 3.83 -2.13 -16.43
N THR A 237 3.02 -2.21 -15.37
CA THR A 237 1.57 -2.41 -15.44
C THR A 237 0.85 -1.46 -14.48
N MET A 238 -0.44 -1.23 -14.72
CA MET A 238 -1.26 -0.44 -13.82
C MET A 238 -1.51 -1.22 -12.51
N GLY A 239 -1.56 -0.52 -11.38
CA GLY A 239 -1.93 -1.10 -10.09
C GLY A 239 -3.43 -1.39 -10.03
N ASP A 240 -4.21 -0.35 -9.76
CA ASP A 240 -5.67 -0.35 -9.72
C ASP A 240 -6.25 0.54 -10.82
N ALA A 241 -6.69 -0.08 -11.91
CA ALA A 241 -7.24 0.64 -13.05
C ALA A 241 -8.52 1.42 -12.74
N TYR A 242 -9.31 0.97 -11.77
CA TYR A 242 -10.53 1.67 -11.37
C TYR A 242 -10.17 2.99 -10.69
N ALA A 243 -9.32 2.96 -9.67
CA ALA A 243 -8.86 4.18 -9.00
C ALA A 243 -8.12 5.13 -9.97
N ALA A 244 -7.25 4.57 -10.82
CA ALA A 244 -6.43 5.35 -11.75
C ALA A 244 -7.26 6.07 -12.82
N THR A 245 -8.18 5.37 -13.50
CA THR A 245 -8.78 5.86 -14.75
C THR A 245 -10.29 5.84 -14.84
N ASP A 246 -10.99 5.12 -13.94
CA ASP A 246 -12.41 4.78 -14.17
C ASP A 246 -13.36 5.26 -13.08
N ARG A 247 -12.86 5.50 -11.85
CA ARG A 247 -13.64 6.06 -10.75
C ARG A 247 -14.17 7.43 -11.14
N ALA A 248 -15.49 7.56 -11.27
CA ALA A 248 -16.13 8.83 -11.48
C ALA A 248 -16.09 9.68 -10.21
N TYR A 249 -15.66 10.93 -10.33
CA TYR A 249 -15.67 11.90 -9.24
C TYR A 249 -16.95 12.72 -9.26
N THR A 250 -17.54 12.95 -8.10
CA THR A 250 -18.61 13.96 -7.95
C THR A 250 -18.03 15.37 -8.02
N ALA A 251 -18.88 16.38 -8.22
CA ALA A 251 -18.48 17.78 -8.16
C ALA A 251 -17.74 18.13 -6.84
N ALA A 252 -18.21 17.58 -5.71
CA ALA A 252 -17.62 17.84 -4.40
C ALA A 252 -16.23 17.21 -4.21
N GLU A 253 -15.93 16.12 -4.91
CA GLU A 253 -14.63 15.42 -4.82
C GLU A 253 -13.64 15.86 -5.89
N SER A 254 -14.15 16.37 -7.02
CA SER A 254 -13.34 16.78 -8.18
C SER A 254 -12.50 18.03 -7.92
N VAL A 255 -11.35 18.15 -8.56
CA VAL A 255 -10.43 19.30 -8.44
C VAL A 255 -11.06 20.60 -8.96
N ASP A 256 -11.79 20.54 -10.07
CA ASP A 256 -12.42 21.68 -10.74
C ASP A 256 -13.85 21.97 -10.26
N GLY A 257 -14.40 21.15 -9.36
CA GLY A 257 -15.78 21.29 -8.90
C GLY A 257 -16.82 20.76 -9.90
N VAL A 258 -16.40 20.02 -10.94
CA VAL A 258 -17.27 19.46 -11.97
C VAL A 258 -17.28 17.94 -11.88
N ALA A 259 -18.48 17.37 -11.74
CA ALA A 259 -18.66 15.92 -11.72
C ALA A 259 -18.25 15.30 -13.06
N ASP A 260 -17.62 14.13 -13.00
CA ASP A 260 -17.30 13.37 -14.20
C ASP A 260 -18.58 12.84 -14.87
N THR A 261 -18.62 12.85 -16.20
CA THR A 261 -19.68 12.22 -17.00
C THR A 261 -19.34 10.78 -17.35
N TRP A 262 -20.35 10.00 -17.74
CA TRP A 262 -20.17 8.58 -18.07
C TRP A 262 -19.47 8.35 -19.42
N ASP A 263 -19.48 9.35 -20.31
CA ASP A 263 -18.97 9.29 -21.67
C ASP A 263 -17.61 9.99 -21.86
N GLN A 264 -17.06 10.62 -20.81
CA GLN A 264 -15.74 11.25 -20.91
C GLN A 264 -14.62 10.20 -21.03
N PRO A 265 -13.56 10.49 -21.80
CA PRO A 265 -12.54 9.50 -22.15
C PRO A 265 -11.62 9.10 -20.99
N LEU A 266 -11.49 9.94 -19.96
CA LEU A 266 -10.63 9.71 -18.79
C LEU A 266 -11.33 10.15 -17.51
N ARG A 267 -11.34 9.29 -16.49
CA ARG A 267 -11.81 9.59 -15.12
C ARG A 267 -10.71 9.22 -14.13
N GLY A 268 -11.07 8.90 -12.89
CA GLY A 268 -10.14 8.44 -11.86
C GLY A 268 -9.13 9.50 -11.46
N ASN A 269 -8.11 9.05 -10.73
CA ASN A 269 -7.01 9.90 -10.29
C ASN A 269 -6.32 10.62 -11.45
N PHE A 270 -6.19 9.97 -12.61
CA PHE A 270 -5.48 10.55 -13.76
C PHE A 270 -6.20 11.79 -14.28
N ASN A 271 -7.53 11.74 -14.40
CA ASN A 271 -8.31 12.93 -14.75
C ASN A 271 -8.17 14.04 -13.70
N GLN A 272 -8.21 13.69 -12.42
CA GLN A 272 -8.09 14.69 -11.36
C GLN A 272 -6.69 15.31 -11.29
N LEU A 273 -5.63 14.55 -11.58
CA LEU A 273 -4.27 15.05 -11.68
C LEU A 273 -4.08 15.93 -12.93
N LEU A 274 -4.75 15.61 -14.04
CA LEU A 274 -4.78 16.49 -15.22
C LEU A 274 -5.41 17.84 -14.86
N LYS A 275 -6.59 17.83 -14.26
CA LYS A 275 -7.28 19.04 -13.75
C LYS A 275 -6.43 19.82 -12.74
N LEU A 276 -5.65 19.12 -11.91
CA LEU A 276 -4.71 19.75 -10.99
C LEU A 276 -3.59 20.47 -11.74
N LYS A 277 -2.98 19.86 -12.77
CA LYS A 277 -1.97 20.52 -13.60
C LYS A 277 -2.54 21.72 -14.37
N GLU A 278 -3.79 21.65 -14.83
CA GLU A 278 -4.45 22.78 -15.48
C GLU A 278 -4.58 23.99 -14.54
N GLN A 279 -4.87 23.77 -13.25
CA GLN A 279 -4.92 24.84 -12.24
C GLN A 279 -3.53 25.28 -11.76
N TYR A 280 -2.55 24.37 -11.76
CA TYR A 280 -1.20 24.60 -11.23
C TYR A 280 -0.15 24.14 -12.27
N PRO A 281 0.07 24.91 -13.35
CA PRO A 281 0.89 24.48 -14.49
C PRO A 281 2.39 24.32 -14.17
N HIS A 282 2.85 24.79 -13.01
CA HIS A 282 4.21 24.57 -12.54
C HIS A 282 4.44 23.14 -12.03
N LEU A 283 3.37 22.40 -11.69
CA LEU A 283 3.48 21.04 -11.17
C LEU A 283 3.97 20.07 -12.23
N LYS A 284 4.92 19.23 -11.83
CA LYS A 284 5.35 18.04 -12.55
C LYS A 284 4.80 16.80 -11.88
N ILE A 285 4.28 15.86 -12.65
CA ILE A 285 3.72 14.61 -12.12
C ILE A 285 4.47 13.44 -12.73
N VAL A 286 5.06 12.59 -11.91
CA VAL A 286 5.69 11.35 -12.37
C VAL A 286 4.90 10.15 -11.86
N TRP A 287 4.83 9.09 -12.67
CA TRP A 287 4.24 7.84 -12.22
C TRP A 287 5.33 6.99 -11.55
N SER A 288 5.15 6.69 -10.27
CA SER A 288 6.07 5.86 -9.50
C SER A 288 5.73 4.37 -9.64
N PHE A 289 6.71 3.53 -9.97
CA PHE A 289 6.55 2.08 -10.15
C PHE A 289 7.31 1.30 -9.09
N GLY A 290 6.65 0.30 -8.51
CA GLY A 290 7.22 -0.56 -7.48
C GLY A 290 6.69 -0.26 -6.08
N GLY A 291 7.55 0.30 -5.24
CA GLY A 291 7.34 0.42 -3.79
C GLY A 291 7.48 -0.94 -3.08
N TRP A 292 7.30 -0.92 -1.77
CA TRP A 292 7.49 -2.08 -0.89
C TRP A 292 6.85 -3.39 -1.38
N THR A 293 5.59 -3.34 -1.80
CA THR A 293 4.82 -4.54 -2.15
C THR A 293 5.11 -5.04 -3.57
N TRP A 294 5.37 -4.15 -4.52
CA TRP A 294 5.47 -4.50 -5.95
C TRP A 294 6.90 -4.49 -6.50
N SER A 295 7.89 -4.50 -5.61
CA SER A 295 9.30 -4.59 -6.00
C SER A 295 9.77 -5.99 -6.43
N GLY A 296 8.97 -7.03 -6.22
CA GLY A 296 9.35 -8.42 -6.56
C GLY A 296 9.53 -8.69 -8.06
N GLY A 297 9.00 -7.84 -8.94
CA GLY A 297 9.10 -8.00 -10.39
C GLY A 297 10.33 -7.36 -11.03
N PHE A 298 11.06 -6.48 -10.33
CA PHE A 298 12.25 -5.82 -10.88
C PHE A 298 13.36 -6.78 -11.32
N PRO A 299 13.71 -7.84 -10.57
CA PRO A 299 14.76 -8.77 -11.00
C PRO A 299 14.46 -9.42 -12.37
N ASP A 300 13.21 -9.79 -12.60
CA ASP A 300 12.78 -10.37 -13.88
C ASP A 300 12.76 -9.31 -15.00
N ALA A 301 12.30 -8.10 -14.71
CA ALA A 301 12.28 -6.99 -15.66
C ALA A 301 13.68 -6.57 -16.11
N MET A 302 14.64 -6.56 -15.18
CA MET A 302 16.02 -6.18 -15.45
C MET A 302 16.83 -7.24 -16.21
N GLN A 303 16.24 -8.37 -16.58
CA GLN A 303 16.83 -9.29 -17.56
C GLN A 303 16.82 -8.70 -18.98
N ASP A 304 15.93 -7.74 -19.27
CA ASP A 304 15.86 -6.97 -20.52
C ASP A 304 15.49 -5.50 -20.21
N PRO A 305 16.45 -4.68 -19.75
CA PRO A 305 16.17 -3.33 -19.26
C PRO A 305 15.64 -2.39 -20.35
N GLU A 306 16.03 -2.58 -21.62
CA GLU A 306 15.48 -1.81 -22.73
C GLU A 306 14.00 -2.14 -22.99
N ALA A 307 13.61 -3.42 -22.95
CA ALA A 307 12.21 -3.79 -23.08
C ALA A 307 11.37 -3.33 -21.88
N PHE A 308 11.94 -3.38 -20.68
CA PHE A 308 11.29 -2.86 -19.48
C PHE A 308 11.05 -1.35 -19.60
N ALA A 309 12.09 -0.56 -19.89
CA ALA A 309 12.00 0.88 -20.06
C ALA A 309 10.96 1.27 -21.13
N ARG A 310 11.00 0.63 -22.30
CA ARG A 310 10.01 0.85 -23.38
C ARG A 310 8.58 0.55 -22.92
N SER A 311 8.36 -0.55 -22.20
CA SER A 311 7.02 -0.88 -21.70
C SER A 311 6.46 0.16 -20.73
N CYS A 312 7.34 0.76 -19.91
CA CYS A 312 6.99 1.82 -18.99
C CYS A 312 6.74 3.13 -19.72
N PHE A 313 7.57 3.46 -20.71
CA PHE A 313 7.37 4.65 -21.55
C PHE A 313 6.03 4.59 -22.28
N GLU A 314 5.70 3.45 -22.90
CA GLU A 314 4.41 3.21 -23.58
C GLU A 314 3.21 3.40 -22.63
N LEU A 315 3.32 2.94 -21.38
CA LEU A 315 2.24 3.06 -20.40
C LEU A 315 2.12 4.48 -19.84
N VAL A 316 3.24 5.12 -19.50
CA VAL A 316 3.27 6.50 -18.98
C VAL A 316 2.73 7.49 -20.02
N ASN A 317 3.05 7.27 -21.29
CA ASN A 317 2.65 8.13 -22.41
C ASN A 317 1.47 7.57 -23.23
N ASP A 318 0.61 6.74 -22.62
CA ASP A 318 -0.58 6.23 -23.31
C ASP A 318 -1.51 7.39 -23.71
N PRO A 319 -2.00 7.44 -24.97
CA PRO A 319 -2.84 8.54 -25.46
C PRO A 319 -4.13 8.78 -24.66
N ARG A 320 -4.60 7.79 -23.89
CA ARG A 320 -5.80 7.95 -23.06
C ARG A 320 -5.63 8.92 -21.90
N TRP A 321 -4.40 9.17 -21.46
CA TRP A 321 -4.05 10.10 -20.39
C TRP A 321 -2.87 10.99 -20.78
N GLU A 322 -2.84 11.38 -22.05
CA GLU A 322 -1.88 12.35 -22.56
C GLU A 322 -1.89 13.63 -21.72
N GLY A 323 -0.70 14.13 -21.39
CA GLY A 323 -0.51 15.35 -20.58
C GLY A 323 -0.52 15.17 -19.07
N VAL A 324 -0.92 13.99 -18.56
CA VAL A 324 -0.92 13.73 -17.10
C VAL A 324 0.51 13.66 -16.57
N PHE A 325 1.37 12.83 -17.16
CA PHE A 325 2.70 12.54 -16.63
C PHE A 325 3.81 13.29 -17.37
N ASP A 326 4.79 13.79 -16.61
CA ASP A 326 6.02 14.45 -17.07
C ASP A 326 7.24 13.51 -16.98
N GLY A 327 7.04 12.26 -16.58
CA GLY A 327 8.10 11.26 -16.45
C GLY A 327 7.76 10.10 -15.53
N ILE A 328 8.79 9.45 -15.01
CA ILE A 328 8.71 8.21 -14.23
C ILE A 328 9.58 8.27 -12.97
N ASP A 329 9.10 7.63 -11.91
CA ASP A 329 9.85 7.34 -10.71
C ASP A 329 10.00 5.82 -10.52
N LEU A 330 11.23 5.36 -10.22
CA LEU A 330 11.54 3.94 -10.02
C LEU A 330 11.81 3.66 -8.54
N ASP A 331 10.89 2.96 -7.88
CA ASP A 331 10.96 2.67 -6.46
C ASP A 331 11.18 1.16 -6.25
N TRP A 332 12.41 0.71 -6.50
CA TRP A 332 12.80 -0.69 -6.26
C TRP A 332 13.31 -0.86 -4.82
N GLU A 333 12.56 -1.63 -4.04
CA GLU A 333 12.84 -2.00 -2.66
C GLU A 333 13.19 -3.51 -2.49
N TYR A 334 14.44 -3.94 -2.63
CA TYR A 334 15.64 -3.13 -2.91
C TYR A 334 16.61 -3.83 -3.87
N PRO A 335 17.27 -3.08 -4.79
CA PRO A 335 18.29 -3.65 -5.67
C PRO A 335 19.47 -4.19 -4.86
N ASN A 336 19.92 -5.38 -5.22
CA ASN A 336 21.02 -6.12 -4.61
C ASN A 336 20.94 -6.22 -3.07
N GLY A 337 19.71 -6.26 -2.53
CA GLY A 337 19.43 -6.30 -1.10
C GLY A 337 18.05 -6.91 -0.81
N CYS A 338 17.63 -6.87 0.45
CA CYS A 338 16.33 -7.43 0.86
C CYS A 338 15.32 -6.34 1.26
N GLY A 339 14.13 -6.42 0.66
CA GLY A 339 12.89 -5.79 1.11
C GLY A 339 11.89 -6.87 1.53
N LEU A 340 10.67 -6.84 0.97
CA LEU A 340 9.72 -7.95 1.09
C LEU A 340 10.22 -9.23 0.41
N SER A 341 11.01 -9.07 -0.65
CA SER A 341 11.79 -10.12 -1.30
C SER A 341 13.26 -9.72 -1.36
N CYS A 342 14.15 -10.70 -1.51
CA CYS A 342 15.59 -10.46 -1.64
C CYS A 342 16.00 -10.51 -3.11
N ASP A 343 16.87 -9.58 -3.49
CA ASP A 343 17.52 -9.50 -4.79
C ASP A 343 19.05 -9.71 -4.67
N SER A 344 19.64 -10.22 -5.74
CA SER A 344 21.09 -10.36 -5.89
C SER A 344 21.55 -10.04 -7.31
N SER A 345 20.92 -9.06 -7.97
CA SER A 345 21.19 -8.69 -9.36
C SER A 345 22.54 -7.97 -9.55
N GLY A 346 23.26 -7.73 -8.46
CA GLY A 346 24.61 -7.18 -8.46
C GLY A 346 24.65 -5.65 -8.31
N PRO A 347 25.83 -5.09 -7.97
CA PRO A 347 25.93 -3.71 -7.51
C PRO A 347 25.66 -2.66 -8.59
N ARG A 348 25.79 -2.99 -9.89
CA ARG A 348 25.55 -2.05 -10.99
C ARG A 348 24.08 -1.98 -11.43
N ILE A 349 23.22 -2.87 -10.94
CA ILE A 349 21.88 -3.07 -11.50
C ILE A 349 21.03 -1.79 -11.49
N PHE A 350 21.13 -1.00 -10.42
CA PHE A 350 20.44 0.28 -10.32
C PHE A 350 20.87 1.24 -11.42
N GLY A 351 22.17 1.39 -11.67
CA GLY A 351 22.64 2.30 -12.71
C GLY A 351 22.36 1.80 -14.13
N ASP A 352 22.40 0.49 -14.37
CA ASP A 352 21.99 -0.08 -15.66
C ASP A 352 20.48 0.14 -15.90
N MET A 353 19.65 0.08 -14.85
CA MET A 353 18.24 0.47 -14.90
C MET A 353 18.08 1.96 -15.24
N MET A 354 18.66 2.86 -14.45
CA MET A 354 18.52 4.31 -14.67
C MET A 354 18.99 4.73 -16.08
N LYS A 355 20.07 4.10 -16.58
CA LYS A 355 20.57 4.33 -17.93
C LYS A 355 19.57 3.93 -19.03
N ALA A 356 18.95 2.75 -18.91
CA ALA A 356 17.96 2.29 -19.88
C ALA A 356 16.73 3.21 -19.90
N PHE A 357 16.25 3.62 -18.72
CA PHE A 357 15.13 4.54 -18.61
C PHE A 357 15.46 5.93 -19.15
N ARG A 358 16.63 6.49 -18.84
CA ARG A 358 17.07 7.76 -19.46
C ARG A 358 17.14 7.68 -20.98
N ALA A 359 17.63 6.56 -21.53
CA ALA A 359 17.72 6.39 -22.98
C ALA A 359 16.34 6.38 -23.66
N GLU A 360 15.32 5.81 -23.02
CA GLU A 360 13.96 5.73 -23.56
C GLU A 360 13.14 7.02 -23.30
N PHE A 361 13.21 7.58 -22.09
CA PHE A 361 12.41 8.74 -21.67
C PHE A 361 12.96 10.09 -22.18
N GLY A 362 14.22 10.12 -22.64
CA GLY A 362 14.81 11.32 -23.24
C GLY A 362 14.85 12.50 -22.26
N ASP A 363 14.14 13.58 -22.59
CA ASP A 363 14.06 14.81 -21.78
C ASP A 363 12.96 14.75 -20.69
N GLN A 364 12.15 13.68 -20.63
CA GLN A 364 11.21 13.49 -19.52
C GLN A 364 11.94 13.21 -18.21
N LEU A 365 11.26 13.45 -17.09
CA LEU A 365 11.82 13.19 -15.77
C LEU A 365 12.05 11.69 -15.55
N VAL A 366 13.23 11.34 -15.03
CA VAL A 366 13.58 10.00 -14.57
C VAL A 366 14.14 10.12 -13.17
N THR A 367 13.33 9.75 -12.18
CA THR A 367 13.67 9.77 -10.76
C THR A 367 13.67 8.37 -10.17
N ALA A 368 14.20 8.23 -8.96
CA ALA A 368 14.11 6.98 -8.22
C ALA A 368 14.05 7.23 -6.72
N ALA A 369 13.28 6.41 -6.01
CA ALA A 369 13.37 6.31 -4.56
C ALA A 369 14.35 5.22 -4.15
N ILE A 370 15.17 5.51 -3.13
CA ILE A 370 16.23 4.62 -2.67
C ILE A 370 16.27 4.50 -1.14
N THR A 371 16.86 3.40 -0.69
CA THR A 371 17.14 3.12 0.73
C THR A 371 17.92 4.22 1.44
N ALA A 372 17.70 4.35 2.75
CA ALA A 372 18.53 5.15 3.66
C ALA A 372 19.43 4.31 4.58
N ASP A 373 19.55 3.00 4.37
CA ASP A 373 20.39 2.13 5.21
C ASP A 373 21.89 2.38 4.99
N ALA A 374 22.45 3.22 5.87
CA ALA A 374 23.85 3.60 5.86
C ALA A 374 24.75 2.69 6.73
N SER A 375 24.20 1.62 7.32
CA SER A 375 25.00 0.71 8.15
C SER A 375 26.14 0.06 7.36
N THR A 376 27.20 -0.37 8.05
CA THR A 376 28.35 -1.03 7.41
C THR A 376 27.92 -2.32 6.72
N GLY A 377 28.09 -2.40 5.40
CA GLY A 377 27.60 -3.52 4.58
C GLY A 377 26.08 -3.49 4.35
N GLY A 378 25.42 -2.38 4.69
CA GLY A 378 24.00 -2.16 4.48
C GLY A 378 23.64 -1.90 3.01
N LYS A 379 22.36 -1.63 2.75
CA LYS A 379 21.83 -1.53 1.38
C LYS A 379 22.47 -0.42 0.54
N ILE A 380 22.94 0.68 1.14
CA ILE A 380 23.69 1.71 0.39
C ILE A 380 25.03 1.13 -0.12
N ASP A 381 25.74 0.32 0.68
CA ASP A 381 27.02 -0.28 0.26
C ASP A 381 26.85 -1.34 -0.83
N ALA A 382 25.66 -1.93 -0.94
CA ALA A 382 25.40 -3.03 -1.86
C ALA A 382 25.25 -2.58 -3.32
N VAL A 383 25.06 -1.28 -3.59
CA VAL A 383 24.70 -0.75 -4.91
C VAL A 383 25.53 0.49 -5.25
N ASP A 384 25.90 0.61 -6.52
CA ASP A 384 26.58 1.77 -7.10
C ASP A 384 25.54 2.84 -7.49
N TYR A 385 25.13 3.64 -6.50
CA TYR A 385 24.18 4.74 -6.73
C TYR A 385 24.81 5.92 -7.50
N ALA A 386 26.14 6.06 -7.48
CA ALA A 386 26.82 7.13 -8.22
C ALA A 386 26.68 6.93 -9.73
N TYR A 387 26.82 5.70 -10.22
CA TYR A 387 26.55 5.39 -11.63
C TYR A 387 25.08 5.65 -12.02
N GLY A 388 24.11 5.29 -11.17
CA GLY A 388 22.70 5.61 -11.44
C GLY A 388 22.41 7.11 -11.44
N ALA A 389 23.06 7.87 -10.56
CA ALA A 389 22.91 9.32 -10.48
C ALA A 389 23.36 10.07 -11.74
N GLU A 390 24.18 9.47 -12.62
CA GLU A 390 24.51 10.05 -13.92
C GLU A 390 23.26 10.21 -14.82
N TYR A 391 22.25 9.34 -14.63
CA TYR A 391 21.07 9.25 -15.51
C TYR A 391 19.78 9.75 -14.85
N SER A 392 19.74 9.85 -13.52
CA SER A 392 18.59 10.38 -12.77
C SER A 392 18.54 11.91 -12.78
N ASP A 393 17.33 12.49 -12.77
CA ASP A 393 17.16 13.91 -12.43
C ASP A 393 17.23 14.11 -10.92
N LEU A 394 16.50 13.27 -10.18
CA LEU A 394 16.41 13.28 -8.73
C LEU A 394 16.47 11.87 -8.16
N ILE A 395 16.98 11.76 -6.95
CA ILE A 395 17.06 10.54 -6.15
C ILE A 395 16.45 10.84 -4.78
N HIS A 396 15.31 10.22 -4.52
CA HIS A 396 14.54 10.37 -3.30
C HIS A 396 15.06 9.41 -2.23
N VAL A 397 15.80 9.93 -1.24
CA VAL A 397 16.34 9.10 -0.15
C VAL A 397 15.26 8.92 0.92
N MET A 398 14.80 7.68 1.12
CA MET A 398 13.75 7.34 2.07
C MET A 398 14.24 7.39 3.52
N THR A 399 14.59 8.58 4.02
CA THR A 399 15.15 8.84 5.35
C THR A 399 14.11 8.79 6.48
N TYR A 400 13.25 7.78 6.43
CA TYR A 400 12.27 7.42 7.42
C TYR A 400 12.26 5.88 7.56
N ASP A 401 11.45 5.35 8.47
CA ASP A 401 11.32 3.92 8.73
C ASP A 401 12.61 3.20 9.17
N PHE A 402 13.57 3.95 9.72
CA PHE A 402 14.77 3.39 10.33
C PHE A 402 14.42 2.43 11.48
N PHE A 403 13.40 2.77 12.27
CA PHE A 403 12.95 1.97 13.41
C PHE A 403 11.42 1.94 13.47
N GLY A 404 10.86 0.84 13.95
CA GLY A 404 9.41 0.66 13.98
C GLY A 404 8.99 -0.62 14.69
N ALA A 405 7.68 -0.81 14.81
CA ALA A 405 7.10 -1.92 15.56
C ALA A 405 7.30 -3.32 14.92
N PHE A 406 7.98 -3.40 13.77
CA PHE A 406 8.60 -4.65 13.31
C PHE A 406 9.59 -5.22 14.33
N ALA A 407 10.22 -4.36 15.16
CA ALA A 407 10.85 -4.75 16.42
C ALA A 407 9.83 -4.60 17.56
N ALA A 408 8.90 -5.56 17.67
CA ALA A 408 7.68 -5.44 18.50
C ALA A 408 7.96 -5.17 19.99
N GLN A 409 9.04 -5.72 20.55
CA GLN A 409 9.41 -5.53 21.96
C GLN A 409 10.33 -4.30 22.19
N GLY A 410 10.56 -3.51 21.14
CA GLY A 410 11.49 -2.39 21.13
C GLY A 410 12.94 -2.82 20.86
N PRO A 411 13.93 -1.99 21.22
CA PRO A 411 13.76 -0.71 21.91
C PRO A 411 12.97 0.31 21.08
N THR A 412 12.14 1.12 21.75
CA THR A 412 11.50 2.29 21.12
C THR A 412 12.56 3.24 20.60
N ALA A 413 12.42 3.70 19.35
CA ALA A 413 13.38 4.60 18.72
C ALA A 413 12.69 5.46 17.66
N PRO A 414 13.20 6.68 17.39
CA PRO A 414 12.61 7.55 16.38
C PRO A 414 12.74 6.97 14.98
N HIS A 415 11.65 6.90 14.20
CA HIS A 415 11.71 6.27 12.87
C HIS A 415 12.38 7.13 11.80
N SER A 416 12.51 8.45 12.01
CA SER A 416 13.16 9.37 11.08
C SER A 416 14.11 10.34 11.82
N PRO A 417 15.18 9.84 12.47
CA PRO A 417 16.16 10.74 13.08
C PRO A 417 17.00 11.42 11.99
N LEU A 418 17.21 12.73 12.13
CA LEU A 418 18.15 13.48 11.31
C LEU A 418 19.59 13.03 11.60
N THR A 419 19.95 12.90 12.88
CA THR A 419 21.31 12.54 13.33
C THR A 419 21.30 11.36 14.29
N SER A 420 22.45 10.71 14.43
CA SER A 420 22.70 9.77 15.53
C SER A 420 22.49 10.42 16.90
N TYR A 421 22.24 9.59 17.91
CA TYR A 421 22.03 10.03 19.30
C TYR A 421 22.51 8.93 20.28
N PRO A 422 22.86 9.28 21.53
CA PRO A 422 23.25 8.29 22.53
C PRO A 422 22.17 7.23 22.73
N GLY A 423 22.52 5.95 22.53
CA GLY A 423 21.57 4.85 22.67
C GLY A 423 20.74 4.53 21.41
N ILE A 424 21.09 5.09 20.24
CA ILE A 424 20.49 4.66 18.98
C ILE A 424 20.69 3.14 18.77
N PRO A 425 19.62 2.36 18.43
CA PRO A 425 19.73 0.89 18.39
C PRO A 425 20.63 0.35 17.28
N ALA A 426 20.69 1.05 16.15
CA ALA A 426 21.53 0.71 15.00
C ALA A 426 22.34 1.93 14.55
N GLN A 427 23.67 1.77 14.43
CA GLN A 427 24.53 2.81 13.88
C GLN A 427 24.32 2.94 12.36
N GLY A 428 24.42 4.16 11.83
CA GLY A 428 24.13 4.44 10.42
C GLY A 428 22.64 4.58 10.08
N PHE A 429 21.73 4.35 11.04
CA PHE A 429 20.28 4.46 10.83
C PHE A 429 19.78 5.87 11.16
N ASN A 430 20.29 6.86 10.43
CA ASN A 430 19.83 8.25 10.49
C ASN A 430 20.08 8.95 9.16
N SER A 431 19.36 10.05 8.95
CA SER A 431 19.34 10.77 7.68
C SER A 431 20.72 11.32 7.29
N ALA A 432 21.46 11.87 8.25
CA ALA A 432 22.76 12.47 7.99
C ALA A 432 23.80 11.44 7.52
N ASP A 433 23.83 10.26 8.14
CA ASP A 433 24.72 9.18 7.72
C ASP A 433 24.36 8.64 6.32
N ALA A 434 23.06 8.50 6.02
CA ALA A 434 22.61 8.07 4.69
C ALA A 434 23.06 9.04 3.58
N ILE A 435 22.81 10.33 3.76
CA ILE A 435 23.20 11.37 2.82
C ILE A 435 24.74 11.47 2.71
N ALA A 436 25.46 11.42 3.83
CA ALA A 436 26.91 11.45 3.82
C ALA A 436 27.50 10.26 3.04
N LYS A 437 26.90 9.07 3.18
CA LYS A 437 27.35 7.87 2.50
C LYS A 437 27.11 7.90 1.00
N LEU A 438 25.96 8.39 0.55
CA LEU A 438 25.68 8.59 -0.88
C LEU A 438 26.61 9.64 -1.50
N LYS A 439 26.84 10.76 -0.80
CA LYS A 439 27.83 11.77 -1.24
C LYS A 439 29.24 11.19 -1.30
N ALA A 440 29.62 10.32 -0.35
CA ALA A 440 30.91 9.64 -0.35
C ALA A 440 31.06 8.62 -1.50
N GLN A 441 29.96 8.01 -1.97
CA GLN A 441 29.96 7.21 -3.20
C GLN A 441 30.12 8.06 -4.46
N GLY A 442 29.86 9.37 -4.39
CA GLY A 442 29.97 10.30 -5.52
C GLY A 442 28.64 10.79 -6.09
N VAL A 443 27.52 10.53 -5.42
CA VAL A 443 26.22 11.08 -5.83
C VAL A 443 26.21 12.61 -5.60
N PRO A 444 25.89 13.43 -6.63
CA PRO A 444 25.80 14.88 -6.48
C PRO A 444 24.71 15.26 -5.47
N ALA A 445 25.00 16.23 -4.59
CA ALA A 445 24.09 16.60 -3.50
C ALA A 445 22.78 17.19 -4.06
N GLU A 446 22.88 17.98 -5.13
CA GLU A 446 21.78 18.61 -5.84
C GLU A 446 20.79 17.61 -6.48
N LYS A 447 21.17 16.34 -6.61
CA LYS A 447 20.26 15.27 -7.07
C LYS A 447 19.59 14.53 -5.93
N LEU A 448 20.04 14.70 -4.69
CA LEU A 448 19.49 14.01 -3.53
C LEU A 448 18.38 14.84 -2.90
N THR A 449 17.24 14.22 -2.59
CA THR A 449 16.21 14.84 -1.74
C THR A 449 16.13 14.14 -0.38
N LEU A 450 15.92 14.91 0.69
CA LEU A 450 15.69 14.39 2.04
C LEU A 450 14.23 13.91 2.20
N GLY A 451 14.02 12.68 2.67
CA GLY A 451 12.70 12.08 2.91
C GLY A 451 12.09 12.44 4.26
N ILE A 452 10.82 12.85 4.27
CA ILE A 452 10.02 13.18 5.47
C ILE A 452 8.78 12.28 5.55
N GLY A 453 8.57 11.62 6.69
CA GLY A 453 7.36 10.82 6.92
C GLY A 453 6.23 11.66 7.50
N PHE A 454 5.10 11.79 6.79
CA PHE A 454 3.87 12.44 7.26
C PHE A 454 3.00 11.52 8.13
N TYR A 455 3.68 10.69 8.93
CA TYR A 455 3.10 9.71 9.81
C TYR A 455 4.10 9.46 10.95
N GLY A 456 3.65 8.75 11.98
CA GLY A 456 4.53 8.24 13.01
C GLY A 456 4.56 6.73 13.04
N ARG A 457 5.65 6.20 13.61
CA ARG A 457 5.72 4.80 14.04
C ARG A 457 5.69 4.70 15.55
N GLY A 458 4.97 3.69 16.06
CA GLY A 458 4.69 3.62 17.49
C GLY A 458 4.53 2.23 18.09
N TRP A 459 4.75 2.18 19.39
CA TRP A 459 4.67 1.00 20.24
C TRP A 459 3.69 1.23 21.38
N THR A 460 3.13 0.15 21.92
CA THR A 460 2.32 0.16 23.14
C THR A 460 2.95 -0.67 24.26
N GLY A 461 2.42 -0.50 25.48
CA GLY A 461 2.98 -1.11 26.69
C GLY A 461 4.29 -0.45 27.14
N VAL A 462 4.56 0.77 26.69
CA VAL A 462 5.80 1.51 26.97
C VAL A 462 5.64 2.29 28.28
N THR A 463 6.58 2.10 29.20
CA THR A 463 6.53 2.72 30.54
C THR A 463 7.39 3.97 30.68
N GLN A 464 8.45 4.10 29.88
CA GLN A 464 9.32 5.28 29.89
C GLN A 464 8.95 6.28 28.79
N SER A 465 9.16 7.57 29.05
CA SER A 465 8.82 8.63 28.10
C SER A 465 9.88 8.86 27.03
N ALA A 466 11.16 8.79 27.38
CA ALA A 466 12.27 8.92 26.44
C ALA A 466 12.47 7.62 25.62
N PRO A 467 13.04 7.69 24.40
CA PRO A 467 13.34 6.49 23.60
C PRO A 467 14.29 5.53 24.32
N GLY A 468 14.33 4.29 23.85
CA GLY A 468 15.19 3.21 24.33
C GLY A 468 14.47 2.16 25.19
N GLY A 469 13.20 2.41 25.53
CA GLY A 469 12.40 1.53 26.38
C GLY A 469 11.88 0.30 25.66
N SER A 470 11.55 -0.74 26.43
CA SER A 470 10.82 -1.90 25.92
C SER A 470 9.36 -1.58 25.64
N ALA A 471 8.74 -2.43 24.83
CA ALA A 471 7.33 -2.39 24.47
C ALA A 471 6.72 -3.80 24.54
N THR A 472 5.39 -3.88 24.51
CA THR A 472 4.69 -5.16 24.35
C THR A 472 4.31 -5.47 22.90
N GLY A 473 4.28 -4.46 22.03
CA GLY A 473 3.94 -4.61 20.62
C GLY A 473 3.70 -3.28 19.93
N ALA A 474 3.20 -3.36 18.69
CA ALA A 474 2.80 -2.21 17.91
C ALA A 474 1.68 -1.40 18.59
N ALA A 475 1.75 -0.07 18.53
CA ALA A 475 0.65 0.77 18.96
C ALA A 475 -0.56 0.65 18.01
N PRO A 476 -1.80 0.83 18.48
CA PRO A 476 -2.95 0.86 17.58
C PRO A 476 -2.86 2.03 16.59
N GLY A 477 -2.89 1.70 15.30
CA GLY A 477 -3.02 2.66 14.20
C GLY A 477 -4.33 2.43 13.45
N ARG A 478 -4.85 3.45 12.76
CA ARG A 478 -6.13 3.35 12.06
C ARG A 478 -6.09 2.37 10.88
N TYR A 479 -5.04 2.45 10.06
CA TYR A 479 -4.93 1.68 8.82
C TYR A 479 -3.95 0.50 8.95
N GLU A 480 -2.91 0.65 9.78
CA GLU A 480 -1.93 -0.39 10.06
C GLU A 480 -1.45 -0.29 11.51
N ALA A 481 -1.28 -1.42 12.18
CA ALA A 481 -0.75 -1.43 13.54
C ALA A 481 0.70 -0.91 13.57
N GLY A 482 0.97 0.04 14.46
CA GLY A 482 2.29 0.64 14.64
C GLY A 482 2.57 1.82 13.71
N ILE A 483 1.60 2.23 12.89
CA ILE A 483 1.69 3.41 12.00
C ILE A 483 0.45 4.28 12.19
N GLU A 484 0.61 5.59 12.30
CA GLU A 484 -0.53 6.51 12.31
C GLU A 484 -0.21 7.81 11.60
N ASP A 485 -1.18 8.34 10.87
CA ASP A 485 -1.06 9.61 10.15
C ASP A 485 -0.75 10.77 11.11
N TYR A 486 0.08 11.72 10.66
CA TYR A 486 0.45 12.88 11.45
C TYR A 486 -0.77 13.72 11.89
N LYS A 487 -1.74 13.89 10.98
CA LYS A 487 -3.01 14.60 11.25
C LYS A 487 -3.78 14.05 12.45
N VAL A 488 -3.59 12.78 12.80
CA VAL A 488 -4.19 12.15 13.99
C VAL A 488 -3.26 12.30 15.19
N LEU A 489 -1.97 12.02 15.02
CA LEU A 489 -1.01 12.01 16.12
C LEU A 489 -0.84 13.37 16.79
N LYS A 490 -0.88 14.46 16.02
CA LYS A 490 -0.70 15.81 16.58
C LYS A 490 -1.70 16.15 17.70
N GLU A 491 -2.91 15.56 17.66
CA GLU A 491 -3.95 15.75 18.68
C GLU A 491 -3.99 14.58 19.66
N ARG A 492 -3.97 13.34 19.15
CA ARG A 492 -4.14 12.12 19.96
C ARG A 492 -2.96 11.84 20.88
N CYS A 493 -1.75 12.11 20.41
CA CYS A 493 -0.52 11.86 21.15
C CYS A 493 0.51 12.97 20.87
N PRO A 494 0.29 14.20 21.38
CA PRO A 494 1.13 15.34 21.07
C PRO A 494 2.59 15.13 21.48
N ALA A 495 3.52 15.71 20.73
CA ALA A 495 4.95 15.56 20.95
C ALA A 495 5.33 16.02 22.36
N THR A 496 6.06 15.16 23.09
CA THR A 496 6.52 15.41 24.47
C THR A 496 8.01 15.71 24.55
N GLY A 497 8.75 15.51 23.45
CA GLY A 497 10.18 15.81 23.39
C GLY A 497 10.77 15.60 22.00
N THR A 498 12.06 15.88 21.87
CA THR A 498 12.84 15.71 20.64
C THR A 498 14.14 14.96 20.91
N VAL A 499 14.60 14.18 19.94
CA VAL A 499 15.89 13.47 19.98
C VAL A 499 16.36 13.20 18.55
N GLY A 500 17.67 13.28 18.30
CA GLY A 500 18.23 13.03 16.97
C GLY A 500 17.66 13.93 15.86
N GLY A 501 17.18 15.13 16.18
CA GLY A 501 16.58 16.06 15.21
C GLY A 501 15.15 15.72 14.75
N THR A 502 14.45 14.82 15.46
CA THR A 502 13.02 14.56 15.24
C THR A 502 12.25 14.53 16.57
N ALA A 503 10.92 14.41 16.52
CA ALA A 503 10.05 14.42 17.68
C ALA A 503 9.64 13.01 18.13
N TYR A 504 9.27 12.92 19.40
CA TYR A 504 8.59 11.77 19.96
C TYR A 504 7.50 12.22 20.95
N ALA A 505 6.55 11.32 21.17
CA ALA A 505 5.42 11.50 22.07
C ALA A 505 5.26 10.25 22.94
N HIS A 506 5.06 10.45 24.24
CA HIS A 506 4.60 9.40 25.15
C HIS A 506 3.24 9.79 25.71
N CYS A 507 2.23 8.96 25.48
CA CYS A 507 0.85 9.22 25.89
C CYS A 507 0.21 7.94 26.45
N GLY A 508 -0.01 7.91 27.76
CA GLY A 508 -0.46 6.71 28.45
C GLY A 508 0.58 5.59 28.33
N THR A 509 0.21 4.49 27.65
CA THR A 509 1.11 3.35 27.39
C THR A 509 1.72 3.37 26.00
N GLN A 510 1.41 4.37 25.18
CA GLN A 510 1.89 4.46 23.81
C GLN A 510 3.11 5.37 23.70
N TRP A 511 4.02 5.00 22.81
CA TRP A 511 5.16 5.82 22.42
C TRP A 511 5.20 5.91 20.90
N TRP A 512 5.24 7.13 20.38
CA TRP A 512 5.26 7.43 18.95
C TRP A 512 6.45 8.31 18.63
N SER A 513 7.04 8.12 17.45
CA SER A 513 7.92 9.12 16.83
C SER A 513 7.38 9.50 15.47
N TYR A 514 7.40 10.79 15.19
CA TYR A 514 6.93 11.43 13.97
C TYR A 514 7.59 12.80 13.83
N ASP A 515 7.58 13.36 12.62
CA ASP A 515 8.00 14.74 12.41
C ASP A 515 6.89 15.75 12.68
N THR A 516 7.29 16.94 13.13
CA THR A 516 6.42 18.09 13.41
C THR A 516 6.89 19.29 12.59
N PRO A 517 6.11 20.37 12.43
CA PRO A 517 6.57 21.56 11.73
C PRO A 517 7.92 22.08 12.20
N ALA A 518 8.19 22.03 13.52
CA ALA A 518 9.46 22.47 14.09
C ALA A 518 10.64 21.57 13.69
N THR A 519 10.46 20.25 13.69
CA THR A 519 11.53 19.32 13.30
C THR A 519 11.75 19.35 11.79
N VAL A 520 10.68 19.45 11.00
CA VAL A 520 10.74 19.63 9.55
C VAL A 520 11.53 20.89 9.18
N LEU A 521 11.22 22.05 9.77
CA LEU A 521 11.98 23.29 9.53
C LEU A 521 13.48 23.10 9.81
N SER A 522 13.83 22.43 10.92
CA SER A 522 15.24 22.15 11.23
C SER A 522 15.91 21.20 10.24
N LYS A 523 15.17 20.20 9.73
CA LYS A 523 15.64 19.26 8.71
C LYS A 523 15.84 19.95 7.37
N MET A 524 14.95 20.87 6.97
CA MET A 524 15.11 21.63 5.73
C MET A 524 16.28 22.60 5.81
N ALA A 525 16.46 23.29 6.94
CA ALA A 525 17.65 24.11 7.16
C ALA A 525 18.94 23.29 7.06
N TRP A 526 18.92 22.04 7.54
CA TRP A 526 20.04 21.11 7.37
C TRP A 526 20.20 20.66 5.91
N ALA A 527 19.11 20.36 5.19
CA ALA A 527 19.15 19.97 3.78
C ALA A 527 19.78 21.07 2.91
N ASN A 528 19.40 22.32 3.14
CA ASN A 528 20.01 23.50 2.50
C ASN A 528 21.51 23.60 2.80
N GLN A 529 21.92 23.40 4.07
CA GLN A 529 23.35 23.39 4.44
C GLN A 529 24.14 22.25 3.78
N GLN A 530 23.49 21.14 3.47
CA GLN A 530 24.10 20.01 2.76
C GLN A 530 24.13 20.18 1.24
N GLY A 531 23.49 21.23 0.70
CA GLY A 531 23.35 21.48 -0.74
C GLY A 531 22.47 20.44 -1.42
N LEU A 532 21.45 19.93 -0.73
CA LEU A 532 20.52 18.95 -1.30
C LEU A 532 19.62 19.59 -2.35
N GLY A 533 19.15 18.81 -3.31
CA GLY A 533 18.22 19.26 -4.35
C GLY A 533 16.83 19.63 -3.81
N GLY A 534 16.51 19.22 -2.58
CA GLY A 534 15.28 19.57 -1.89
C GLY A 534 14.81 18.47 -0.94
N ALA A 535 13.50 18.28 -0.85
CA ALA A 535 12.88 17.28 0.01
C ALA A 535 11.76 16.52 -0.70
N MET A 536 11.55 15.30 -0.25
CA MET A 536 10.43 14.45 -0.62
C MET A 536 9.67 14.04 0.64
N PHE A 537 8.37 13.80 0.55
CA PHE A 537 7.61 13.25 1.68
C PHE A 537 6.65 12.12 1.33
N TRP A 538 6.51 11.19 2.28
CA TRP A 538 5.58 10.06 2.26
C TRP A 538 4.60 10.16 3.44
N GLU A 539 3.29 10.30 3.24
CA GLU A 539 2.59 10.57 1.99
C GLU A 539 1.53 11.66 2.22
N LEU A 540 1.04 12.27 1.13
CA LEU A 540 0.17 13.44 1.16
C LEU A 540 -1.04 13.30 2.09
N SER A 541 -1.63 12.11 2.16
CA SER A 541 -2.82 11.88 2.99
C SER A 541 -2.54 11.95 4.50
N GLY A 542 -1.27 11.86 4.91
CA GLY A 542 -0.85 11.90 6.31
C GLY A 542 -0.87 13.30 6.93
N ASP A 543 -0.77 14.35 6.12
CA ASP A 543 -0.78 15.73 6.59
C ASP A 543 -2.21 16.20 6.98
N THR A 544 -2.23 17.27 7.76
CA THR A 544 -3.43 18.00 8.18
C THR A 544 -4.21 18.59 7.01
N THR A 545 -5.49 18.89 7.23
CA THR A 545 -6.37 19.48 6.20
C THR A 545 -5.93 20.86 5.74
N ASN A 546 -5.09 21.55 6.53
CA ASN A 546 -4.46 22.76 6.11
C ASN A 546 -3.05 22.52 5.56
N GLY A 547 -2.42 21.35 5.59
CA GLY A 547 -1.08 21.16 4.99
C GLY A 547 0.07 21.79 5.80
N GLU A 548 0.12 21.56 7.12
CA GLU A 548 1.11 22.19 7.97
C GLU A 548 2.54 21.62 7.85
N LEU A 549 2.71 20.34 7.55
CA LEU A 549 4.03 19.77 7.36
C LEU A 549 4.61 20.20 6.02
N ILE A 550 3.83 20.18 4.94
CA ILE A 550 4.32 20.70 3.65
C ILE A 550 4.64 22.20 3.72
N ARG A 551 3.88 23.00 4.47
CA ARG A 551 4.23 24.41 4.73
C ARG A 551 5.58 24.55 5.40
N ALA A 552 5.88 23.70 6.37
CA ALA A 552 7.18 23.70 7.03
C ALA A 552 8.32 23.26 6.11
N ILE A 553 8.05 22.35 5.15
CA ILE A 553 9.00 21.97 4.10
C ILE A 553 9.31 23.18 3.22
N ASP A 554 8.27 23.75 2.61
CA ASP A 554 8.38 24.89 1.70
C ASP A 554 9.05 26.10 2.37
N GLN A 555 8.59 26.48 3.56
CA GLN A 555 9.22 27.56 4.34
C GLN A 555 10.68 27.26 4.67
N GLY A 556 11.00 26.01 5.01
CA GLY A 556 12.36 25.65 5.41
C GLY A 556 13.35 25.60 4.25
N LEU A 557 12.87 25.33 3.03
CA LEU A 557 13.68 25.28 1.82
C LEU A 557 13.78 26.64 1.12
N ASN A 558 12.67 27.37 1.03
CA ASN A 558 12.50 28.55 0.18
C ASN A 558 12.27 29.87 0.96
N GLY A 559 12.17 29.82 2.29
CA GLY A 559 11.76 30.94 3.14
C GLY A 559 12.87 31.69 3.87
#